data_AF-A0A2K3L030-F1
#
_entry.id   AF-A0A2K3L030-F1
#
_cell.length_a   1.000
_cell.length_b   1.000
_cell.length_c   1.000
_cell.angle_alpha   90.00
_cell.angle_beta   90.00
_cell.angle_gamma   90.00
#
_symmetry.space_group_name_H-M   'P 1'
#
loop_
_entity.id
_entity.type
_entity.pdbx_description
1 polymer ?
#
loop_
_entity_poly.entity_id
_entity_poly.type
_entity_poly.pdbx_seq_one_letter_code
_entity_poly.pdbx_strand_id
1 'polypeptide(L)' 'MTPADVAESLMPKSVTDDYETCFKTLIQSLEIAKEKEEDEAKKNAEKDEQELAQEDEKV' A
#
# COMPACT_ATOMS: atom_id res chain seq x y z
N MET A 1 -4.95 1.50 -6.24
CA MET A 1 -6.38 1.66 -5.93
C MET A 1 -7.06 2.35 -7.10
N THR A 2 -8.06 1.72 -7.70
CA THR A 2 -8.87 2.25 -8.82
C THR A 2 -10.28 2.61 -8.33
N PRO A 3 -11.06 3.42 -9.09
CA PRO A 3 -12.45 3.71 -8.73
C PRO A 3 -13.34 2.47 -8.58
N ALA A 4 -13.05 1.38 -9.32
CA ALA A 4 -13.77 0.12 -9.19
C ALA A 4 -13.45 -0.59 -7.85
N ASP A 5 -12.19 -0.58 -7.43
CA ASP A 5 -11.77 -1.16 -6.13
C ASP A 5 -12.47 -0.44 -4.96
N VAL A 6 -12.62 0.89 -5.07
CA VAL A 6 -13.33 1.70 -4.07
C VAL A 6 -14.81 1.33 -4.02
N ALA A 7 -15.45 1.16 -5.18
CA ALA A 7 -16.86 0.75 -5.24
C ALA A 7 -17.07 -0.66 -4.68
N GLU A 8 -16.19 -1.62 -4.98
CA GLU A 8 -16.26 -2.98 -4.45
C GLU A 8 -16.08 -3.00 -2.93
N SER A 9 -15.25 -2.11 -2.37
CA SER A 9 -15.03 -2.03 -0.93
C SER A 9 -16.22 -1.42 -0.17
N LEU A 10 -17.01 -0.55 -0.83
CA LEU A 10 -18.20 0.09 -0.25
C LEU A 10 -19.49 -0.73 -0.43
N MET A 11 -19.46 -1.75 -1.26
CA MET A 11 -20.62 -2.62 -1.48
C MET A 11 -20.58 -3.83 -0.53
N PRO A 12 -21.71 -4.19 0.10
CA PRO A 12 -21.84 -5.43 0.85
C PRO A 12 -21.53 -6.63 -0.06
N LYS A 13 -20.61 -7.50 0.37
CA LYS A 13 -20.30 -8.73 -0.38
C LYS A 13 -21.27 -9.87 -0.03
N SER A 14 -21.99 -9.72 1.07
CA SER A 14 -23.03 -10.65 1.52
C SER A 14 -24.24 -9.91 2.09
N VAL A 15 -25.38 -10.61 2.18
CA VAL A 15 -26.63 -10.06 2.74
C VAL A 15 -26.50 -9.70 4.23
N THR A 16 -25.50 -10.25 4.90
CA THR A 16 -25.20 -10.00 6.33
C THR A 16 -24.18 -8.90 6.55
N ASP A 17 -23.51 -8.42 5.50
CA ASP A 17 -22.53 -7.34 5.64
C ASP A 17 -23.24 -5.99 5.77
N ASP A 18 -22.86 -5.25 6.79
CA ASP A 18 -23.32 -3.88 7.02
C ASP A 18 -22.38 -2.87 6.36
N TYR A 19 -22.92 -1.70 6.02
CA TYR A 19 -22.17 -0.61 5.40
C TYR A 19 -20.97 -0.16 6.25
N GLU A 20 -21.05 -0.28 7.58
CA GLU A 20 -19.91 0.00 8.45
C GLU A 20 -18.73 -0.93 8.20
N THR A 21 -18.99 -2.23 7.98
CA THR A 21 -17.95 -3.24 7.74
C THR A 21 -17.26 -2.99 6.40
N CYS A 22 -18.04 -2.67 5.37
CA CYS A 22 -17.55 -2.23 4.06
C CYS A 22 -16.65 -1.00 4.20
N PHE A 23 -17.11 0.02 4.93
CA PHE A 23 -16.34 1.25 5.12
C PHE A 23 -15.04 1.04 5.90
N LYS A 24 -15.06 0.22 6.95
CA LYS A 24 -13.85 -0.17 7.71
C LYS A 24 -12.85 -0.91 6.82
N THR A 25 -13.33 -1.77 5.93
CA THR A 25 -12.48 -2.51 4.97
C THR A 25 -11.80 -1.56 3.99
N LEU A 26 -12.51 -0.53 3.50
CA LEU A 26 -11.94 0.49 2.63
C LEU A 26 -10.82 1.26 3.35
N ILE A 27 -11.08 1.71 4.59
CA ILE A 27 -10.08 2.43 5.39
C ILE A 27 -8.80 1.60 5.55
N GLN A 28 -8.92 0.34 5.98
CA GLN A 28 -7.77 -0.55 6.13
C GLN A 28 -7.00 -0.75 4.82
N SER A 29 -7.73 -0.90 3.70
CA SER A 29 -7.11 -1.08 2.39
C SER A 29 -6.31 0.16 1.96
N LEU A 30 -6.77 1.36 2.32
CA LEU A 30 -6.06 2.61 2.05
C LEU A 30 -4.84 2.79 2.96
N GLU A 31 -4.95 2.45 4.25
CA GLU A 31 -3.82 2.49 5.18
C GLU A 31 -2.69 1.56 4.71
N ILE A 32 -3.01 0.32 4.35
CA ILE A 32 -2.03 -0.65 3.82
C ILE A 32 -1.40 -0.15 2.53
N ALA A 33 -2.19 0.47 1.63
CA ALA A 33 -1.65 1.00 0.39
C ALA A 33 -0.63 2.12 0.64
N LYS A 34 -0.92 3.00 1.62
CA LYS A 34 -0.03 4.08 2.01
C LYS A 34 1.25 3.56 2.66
N GLU A 35 1.14 2.59 3.57
CA GLU A 35 2.30 1.98 4.23
C GLU A 35 3.22 1.31 3.22
N LYS A 36 2.66 0.58 2.24
CA LYS A 36 3.44 -0.03 1.16
C LYS A 36 4.18 1.00 0.31
N GLU A 37 3.55 2.12 -0.01
CA GLU A 37 4.19 3.19 -0.79
C GLU A 37 5.34 3.83 0.00
N GLU A 38 5.15 4.07 1.30
CA GLU A 38 6.21 4.58 2.18
C GLU A 38 7.37 3.59 2.34
N ASP A 39 7.08 2.29 2.50
CA ASP A 39 8.12 1.28 2.66
C ASP A 39 8.87 0.97 1.36
N GLU A 40 8.19 0.99 0.21
CA GLU A 40 8.87 0.90 -1.09
C GLU A 40 9.79 2.11 -1.33
N ALA A 41 9.35 3.32 -0.96
CA ALA A 41 10.18 4.51 -1.05
C ALA A 41 11.45 4.41 -0.19
N LYS A 42 11.32 3.96 1.07
CA LYS A 42 12.47 3.74 1.96
C LYS A 42 13.41 2.67 1.42
N LYS A 43 12.87 1.53 1.00
CA LYS A 43 13.67 0.41 0.48
C LYS A 43 14.44 0.79 -0.78
N ASN A 44 13.85 1.58 -1.67
CA ASN A 44 14.54 2.05 -2.86
C ASN A 44 15.68 3.02 -2.50
N ALA A 45 15.46 3.95 -1.57
CA ALA A 45 16.52 4.85 -1.10
C ALA A 45 17.69 4.09 -0.46
N GLU A 46 17.39 3.10 0.39
CA GLU A 46 18.42 2.29 1.06
C GLU A 46 19.21 1.44 0.06
N LYS A 47 18.54 0.92 -0.98
CA LYS A 47 19.18 0.15 -2.06
C LYS A 47 20.10 1.01 -2.93
N ASP A 48 19.68 2.24 -3.26
CA ASP A 48 20.50 3.18 -4.03
C ASP A 48 21.76 3.59 -3.24
N GLU A 49 21.63 3.88 -1.93
CA GLU A 49 22.80 4.18 -1.06
C GLU A 49 23.77 2.99 -0.97
N GLN A 50 23.25 1.77 -0.89
CA GLN A 50 24.07 0.57 -0.79
C GLN A 50 24.78 0.23 -2.12
N GLU A 51 24.18 0.56 -3.26
CA GLU A 51 24.80 0.42 -4.59
C GLU A 51 25.89 1.47 -4.80
N LEU A 52 25.65 2.73 -4.42
CA LEU A 52 26.65 3.81 -4.45
C LEU A 52 27.87 3.48 -3.59
N ALA A 53 27.67 3.04 -2.35
CA ALA A 53 28.77 2.68 -1.45
C ALA A 53 29.62 1.50 -1.95
N GLN A 54 29.00 0.54 -2.67
CA GLN A 54 29.72 -0.60 -3.27
C GLN A 54 30.47 -0.24 -4.55
N GLU A 55 30.04 0.81 -5.26
CA GLU A 55 30.74 1.32 -6.44
C GLU A 55 31.99 2.13 -6.04
N ASP A 56 31.89 2.97 -4.99
CA ASP A 56 33.03 3.72 -4.44
C ASP A 56 34.11 2.82 -3.80
N GLU A 57 33.75 1.66 -3.23
CA GLU A 57 34.74 0.72 -2.65
C GLU A 57 35.52 -0.09 -3.72
N LYS A 58 35.05 -0.12 -4.97
CA LYS A 58 35.67 -0.85 -6.08
C LYS A 58 36.58 -0.01 -6.98
N VAL A 59 36.70 1.31 -6.73
CA VAL A 59 37.55 2.27 -7.47
C VAL A 59 38.85 2.55 -6.72
#